data_AF-A0A7Y8CNS1-F1
#
_entry.id   AF-A0A7Y8CNS1-F1
#
_cell.length_a   1.000
_cell.length_b   1.000
_cell.length_c   1.000
_cell.angle_alpha   90.00
_cell.angle_beta   90.00
_cell.angle_gamma   90.00
#
_symmetry.space_group_name_H-M   'P 1'
#
loop_
_entity.id
_entity.type
_entity.pdbx_description
1 polymer ?
#
loop_
_entity_poly.entity_id
_entity_poly.type
_entity_poly.pdbx_seq_one_letter_code
_entity_poly.pdbx_strand_id
1 'polypeptide(L)'
;QTRQILGYSLSDRMPDGLVESAFLNAWSACSGSSGAVFHSDQGRQYASSKFRLTLAKKDFTQSMSRKGNCWDNAVAESFFATLKREEAFGVYPTKKQAQLSIASYVHGFYNSSRLHSALGYRSPNEYAKSLRQKTE
;
A
#
# COMPACT_ATOMS: atom_id res chain seq x y z
N GLN A 1 -1.66 6.04 11.31
CA GLN A 1 -1.15 5.28 10.13
C GLN A 1 0.26 5.76 9.81
N THR A 2 1.21 4.86 9.52
CA THR A 2 2.64 5.20 9.30
C THR A 2 2.94 5.71 7.89
N ARG A 3 1.96 5.65 6.97
CA ARG A 3 2.11 5.96 5.54
C ARG A 3 3.07 5.03 4.78
N GLN A 4 3.59 3.98 5.41
CA GLN A 4 4.47 3.03 4.76
C GLN A 4 3.74 2.23 3.69
N ILE A 5 4.40 2.03 2.55
CA ILE A 5 3.99 1.04 1.55
C ILE A 5 4.66 -0.27 1.92
N LEU A 6 3.87 -1.20 2.47
CA LEU A 6 4.36 -2.50 2.93
C LEU A 6 4.49 -3.52 1.79
N GLY A 7 3.70 -3.37 0.73
CA GLY A 7 3.75 -4.23 -0.44
C GLY A 7 2.95 -3.65 -1.60
N TYR A 8 3.35 -4.02 -2.81
CA TYR A 8 2.69 -3.65 -4.06
C TYR A 8 2.88 -4.78 -5.07
N SER A 9 2.09 -4.73 -6.15
CA SER A 9 2.21 -5.62 -7.30
C SER A 9 1.91 -4.83 -8.57
N LEU A 10 2.62 -5.16 -9.64
CA LEU A 10 2.53 -4.48 -10.93
C LEU A 10 2.21 -5.51 -12.02
N SER A 11 1.25 -5.20 -12.87
CA SER A 11 0.85 -6.04 -14.00
C SER A 11 0.44 -5.20 -15.20
N ASP A 12 0.53 -5.79 -16.38
CA ASP A 12 0.17 -5.17 -17.66
C ASP A 12 -1.34 -4.93 -17.81
N ARG A 13 -2.13 -5.71 -17.07
CA ARG A 13 -3.58 -5.62 -17.02
C ARG A 13 -4.00 -5.56 -15.55
N MET A 14 -5.30 -5.50 -15.34
CA MET A 14 -5.89 -5.56 -14.00
C MET A 14 -6.49 -6.96 -13.74
N PRO A 15 -5.66 -8.02 -13.58
CA PRO A 15 -6.18 -9.35 -13.27
C PRO A 15 -6.78 -9.37 -11.86
N ASP A 16 -7.75 -10.24 -11.63
CA ASP A 16 -8.45 -10.34 -10.34
C ASP A 16 -7.50 -10.68 -9.18
N GLY A 17 -6.38 -11.36 -9.45
CA GLY A 17 -5.36 -11.72 -8.46
C GLY A 17 -4.37 -10.59 -8.12
N LEU A 18 -4.42 -9.43 -8.79
CA LEU A 18 -3.41 -8.39 -8.58
C LEU A 18 -3.39 -7.85 -7.14
N VAL A 19 -4.57 -7.62 -6.57
CA VAL A 19 -4.74 -7.15 -5.19
C VAL A 19 -4.31 -8.21 -4.17
N GLU A 20 -4.53 -9.48 -4.50
CA GLU A 20 -4.09 -10.61 -3.68
C GLU A 20 -2.57 -10.68 -3.61
N SER A 21 -1.88 -10.58 -4.76
CA SER A 21 -0.42 -10.55 -4.80
C SER A 21 0.14 -9.37 -4.00
N ALA A 22 -0.44 -8.17 -4.16
CA ALA A 22 0.00 -6.99 -3.41
C ALA A 22 -0.17 -7.17 -1.88
N PHE A 23 -1.30 -7.74 -1.45
CA PHE A 23 -1.54 -8.07 -0.05
C PHE A 23 -0.56 -9.12 0.48
N LEU A 24 -0.33 -10.20 -0.26
CA LEU A 24 0.60 -11.26 0.16
C LEU A 24 2.04 -10.75 0.26
N ASN A 25 2.47 -9.87 -0.65
CA ASN A 25 3.76 -9.19 -0.57
C ASN A 25 3.87 -8.36 0.73
N ALA A 26 2.83 -7.59 1.04
CA ALA A 26 2.77 -6.78 2.27
C ALA A 26 2.77 -7.64 3.55
N TRP A 27 1.98 -8.71 3.56
CA TRP A 27 1.89 -9.65 4.68
C TRP A 27 3.22 -10.35 4.94
N SER A 28 3.93 -10.75 3.88
CA SER A 28 5.22 -11.42 4.00
C SER A 28 6.32 -10.49 4.51
N ALA A 29 6.26 -9.20 4.17
CA ALA A 29 7.17 -8.18 4.67
C ALA A 29 6.88 -7.74 6.12
N CYS A 30 5.68 -8.01 6.64
CA CYS A 30 5.22 -7.60 7.96
C CYS A 30 4.44 -8.72 8.65
N SER A 31 5.15 -9.79 9.02
CA SER A 31 4.63 -10.94 9.78
C SER A 31 4.34 -10.55 11.24
N GLY A 32 3.29 -9.78 11.48
CA GLY A 32 2.94 -9.34 12.84
C GLY A 32 1.59 -8.65 13.01
N SER A 33 0.68 -8.78 12.04
CA SER A 33 -0.61 -8.06 12.05
C SER A 33 -1.82 -9.01 12.04
N SER A 34 -1.77 -10.13 12.76
CA SER A 34 -2.96 -10.98 12.96
C SER A 34 -4.04 -10.19 13.71
N GLY A 35 -5.30 -10.36 13.34
CA GLY A 35 -6.44 -9.61 13.88
C GLY A 35 -6.58 -8.18 13.34
N ALA A 36 -5.81 -7.80 12.31
CA ALA A 36 -5.86 -6.45 11.75
C ALA A 36 -7.04 -6.25 10.77
N VAL A 37 -7.43 -5.00 10.59
CA VAL A 37 -8.44 -4.61 9.59
C VAL A 37 -7.75 -4.29 8.26
N PHE A 38 -8.19 -4.96 7.19
CA PHE A 38 -7.86 -4.57 5.82
C PHE A 38 -8.96 -3.65 5.29
N HIS A 39 -8.63 -2.38 5.08
CA HIS A 39 -9.58 -1.39 4.55
C HIS A 39 -9.37 -1.13 3.06
N SER A 40 -10.45 -1.12 2.27
CA SER A 40 -10.42 -0.77 0.84
C SER A 40 -11.70 -0.04 0.39
N ASP A 41 -11.68 0.45 -0.85
CA ASP A 41 -12.91 0.84 -1.54
C ASP A 41 -13.75 -0.39 -1.96
N GLN A 42 -14.84 -0.13 -2.69
CA GLN A 42 -15.73 -1.15 -3.25
C GLN A 42 -15.31 -1.70 -4.62
N GLY A 43 -14.03 -1.60 -4.98
CA GLY A 43 -13.50 -2.15 -6.22
C GLY A 43 -13.77 -3.65 -6.37
N ARG A 44 -14.06 -4.09 -7.60
CA ARG A 44 -14.47 -5.48 -7.91
C ARG A 44 -13.45 -6.51 -7.42
N GLN A 45 -12.16 -6.20 -7.53
CA GLN A 45 -11.07 -7.08 -7.11
C GLN A 45 -11.06 -7.26 -5.59
N TYR A 46 -11.29 -6.19 -4.84
CA TYR A 46 -11.39 -6.23 -3.38
C TYR A 46 -12.66 -6.95 -2.90
N ALA A 47 -13.78 -6.85 -3.64
CA ALA A 47 -15.02 -7.57 -3.35
C ALA A 47 -14.98 -9.07 -3.70
N SER A 48 -13.96 -9.52 -4.44
CA SER A 48 -13.89 -10.90 -4.95
C SER A 48 -13.90 -11.93 -3.81
N SER A 49 -14.55 -13.07 -4.04
CA SER A 49 -14.57 -14.19 -3.08
C SER A 49 -13.16 -14.70 -2.79
N LYS A 50 -12.30 -14.77 -3.81
CA LYS A 50 -10.91 -15.18 -3.68
C LYS A 50 -10.16 -14.29 -2.70
N PHE A 51 -10.23 -12.96 -2.87
CA PHE A 51 -9.52 -12.04 -1.99
C PHE A 51 -10.05 -12.08 -0.55
N ARG A 52 -11.37 -12.17 -0.37
CA ARG A 52 -12.00 -12.35 0.94
C ARG A 52 -11.48 -13.59 1.68
N LEU A 53 -11.39 -14.72 0.98
CA LEU A 53 -10.85 -15.96 1.54
C LEU A 53 -9.36 -15.81 1.91
N THR A 54 -8.57 -15.11 1.10
CA THR A 54 -7.15 -14.88 1.39
C THR A 54 -6.96 -14.01 2.63
N LEU A 55 -7.76 -12.95 2.82
CA LEU A 55 -7.76 -12.15 4.05
C LEU A 55 -8.12 -12.99 5.28
N ALA A 56 -9.21 -13.76 5.20
CA ALA A 56 -9.67 -14.61 6.31
C ALA A 56 -8.62 -15.67 6.71
N LYS A 57 -7.94 -16.29 5.73
CA LYS A 57 -6.85 -17.25 6.00
C LYS A 57 -5.64 -16.64 6.72
N LYS A 58 -5.48 -15.32 6.66
CA LYS A 58 -4.40 -14.58 7.31
C LYS A 58 -4.86 -13.82 8.54
N ASP A 59 -6.08 -14.07 9.00
CA ASP A 59 -6.69 -13.44 10.19
C ASP A 59 -6.87 -11.92 10.04
N PHE A 60 -7.27 -11.47 8.84
CA PHE A 60 -7.64 -10.07 8.59
C PHE A 60 -9.15 -9.90 8.48
N THR A 61 -9.68 -8.88 9.16
CA THR A 61 -11.07 -8.45 8.98
C THR A 61 -11.17 -7.48 7.82
N GLN A 62 -11.96 -7.80 6.79
CA GLN A 62 -12.19 -6.88 5.69
C GLN A 62 -13.15 -5.76 6.11
N SER A 63 -12.78 -4.52 5.79
CA SER A 63 -13.63 -3.34 5.89
C SER A 63 -13.65 -2.65 4.53
N MET A 64 -14.82 -2.32 4.02
CA MET A 64 -14.96 -1.62 2.74
C MET A 64 -15.71 -0.31 2.96
N SER A 65 -15.24 0.76 2.33
CA SER A 65 -15.83 2.09 2.46
C SER A 65 -17.31 2.08 2.06
N ARG A 66 -18.10 2.97 2.68
CA ARG A 66 -19.50 3.19 2.27
C ARG A 66 -19.49 3.89 0.91
N LYS A 67 -20.49 3.60 0.08
CA LYS A 67 -20.68 4.29 -1.20
C LYS A 67 -20.75 5.81 -0.95
N GLY A 68 -19.85 6.57 -1.56
CA GLY A 68 -19.78 8.04 -1.41
C GLY A 68 -18.91 8.56 -0.25
N ASN A 69 -18.20 7.71 0.50
CA ASN A 69 -17.26 8.16 1.52
C ASN A 69 -15.82 8.22 0.99
N CYS A 70 -15.38 9.39 0.53
CA CYS A 70 -14.03 9.59 -0.01
C CYS A 70 -12.92 9.58 1.06
N TRP A 71 -13.26 9.86 2.31
CA TRP A 71 -12.28 10.00 3.39
C TRP A 71 -11.51 8.70 3.67
N ASP A 72 -12.17 7.55 3.51
CA ASP A 72 -11.56 6.27 3.83
C ASP A 72 -10.48 5.85 2.80
N ASN A 73 -10.62 6.30 1.54
CA ASN A 73 -9.65 6.02 0.47
C ASN A 73 -8.57 7.11 0.31
N ALA A 74 -8.74 8.26 1.00
CA ALA A 74 -7.90 9.44 0.83
C ALA A 74 -6.40 9.17 1.00
N VAL A 75 -6.03 8.18 1.81
CA VAL A 75 -4.63 7.80 2.05
C VAL A 75 -4.01 7.13 0.83
N ALA A 76 -4.73 6.17 0.23
CA ALA A 76 -4.28 5.51 -0.98
C ALA A 76 -4.26 6.50 -2.15
N GLU A 77 -5.29 7.33 -2.28
CA GLU A 77 -5.36 8.38 -3.31
C GLU A 77 -4.20 9.39 -3.19
N SER A 78 -3.89 9.83 -1.96
CA SER A 78 -2.76 10.74 -1.71
C SER A 78 -1.42 10.11 -2.11
N PHE A 79 -1.24 8.81 -1.84
CA PHE A 79 -0.05 8.08 -2.31
C PHE A 79 0.02 8.04 -3.84
N PHE A 80 -1.05 7.67 -4.53
CA PHE A 80 -1.03 7.58 -6.00
C PHE A 80 -0.84 8.94 -6.67
N ALA A 81 -1.44 10.01 -6.13
CA ALA A 81 -1.21 11.36 -6.61
C ALA A 81 0.27 11.77 -6.46
N THR A 82 0.86 11.42 -5.33
CA THR A 82 2.27 11.66 -5.03
C THR A 82 3.19 10.88 -5.96
N LEU A 83 2.96 9.57 -6.13
CA LEU A 83 3.72 8.70 -7.01
C LEU A 83 3.73 9.22 -8.46
N LYS A 84 2.56 9.59 -8.97
CA LYS A 84 2.42 10.15 -10.33
C LYS A 84 3.14 11.48 -10.51
N ARG A 85 3.27 12.28 -9.45
CA ARG A 85 3.97 13.57 -9.51
C ARG A 85 5.49 13.40 -9.42
N GLU A 86 5.95 12.48 -8.59
CA GLU A 86 7.37 12.41 -8.19
C GLU A 86 8.17 11.37 -8.98
N GLU A 87 7.52 10.34 -9.53
CA GLU A 87 8.19 9.23 -10.22
C GLU A 87 7.47 8.84 -11.52
N ALA A 88 6.17 8.56 -11.44
CA ALA A 88 5.38 8.07 -12.58
C ALA A 88 4.76 9.20 -13.43
N PHE A 89 5.49 10.31 -13.61
CA PHE A 89 5.03 11.45 -14.42
C PHE A 89 5.34 11.28 -15.91
N GLY A 90 6.36 10.48 -16.24
CA GLY A 90 6.84 10.26 -17.60
C GLY A 90 6.48 8.89 -18.19
N VAL A 91 6.97 8.64 -19.40
CA VAL A 91 6.84 7.35 -20.07
C VAL A 91 8.06 6.49 -19.76
N TYR A 92 7.82 5.26 -19.31
CA TYR A 92 8.89 4.29 -19.13
C TYR A 92 9.26 3.61 -20.47
N PRO A 93 10.56 3.47 -20.80
CA PRO A 93 10.98 2.81 -22.04
C PRO A 93 10.54 1.35 -22.12
N THR A 94 10.51 0.65 -20.98
CA THR A 94 10.05 -0.73 -20.89
C THR A 94 9.30 -0.96 -19.60
N LYS A 95 8.47 -2.02 -19.57
CA LYS A 95 7.77 -2.49 -18.37
C LYS A 95 8.74 -2.87 -17.24
N LYS A 96 9.86 -3.51 -17.60
CA LYS A 96 10.91 -3.86 -16.64
C LYS A 96 11.51 -2.61 -16.00
N GLN A 97 11.74 -1.57 -16.81
CA GLN A 97 12.21 -0.28 -16.28
C GLN A 97 11.19 0.35 -15.34
N ALA A 98 9.90 0.34 -15.70
CA ALA A 98 8.84 0.81 -14.82
C ALA A 98 8.84 0.07 -13.47
N GLN A 99 8.92 -1.27 -13.50
CA GLN A 99 8.95 -2.08 -12.28
C GLN A 99 10.17 -1.75 -11.40
N LEU A 100 11.36 -1.61 -11.99
CA LEU A 100 12.58 -1.26 -11.26
C LEU A 100 12.52 0.16 -10.69
N SER A 101 12.06 1.13 -11.47
CA SER A 101 11.96 2.51 -11.03
C SER A 101 10.92 2.68 -9.91
N ILE A 102 9.74 2.05 -10.03
CA ILE A 102 8.73 2.05 -8.96
C ILE A 102 9.26 1.35 -7.70
N ALA A 103 10.00 0.23 -7.85
CA ALA A 103 10.61 -0.44 -6.71
C ALA A 103 11.66 0.42 -6.01
N SER A 104 12.55 1.05 -6.79
CA SER A 104 13.55 1.99 -6.29
C SER A 104 12.90 3.18 -5.60
N TYR A 105 11.83 3.72 -6.18
CA TYR A 105 11.07 4.81 -5.57
C TYR A 105 10.44 4.38 -4.24
N VAL A 106 9.73 3.25 -4.19
CA VAL A 106 9.03 2.82 -2.97
C VAL A 106 10.02 2.52 -1.84
N HIS A 107 11.06 1.73 -2.11
CA HIS A 107 11.99 1.24 -1.07
C HIS A 107 13.16 2.19 -0.83
N GLY A 108 13.71 2.78 -1.88
CA GLY A 108 14.91 3.62 -1.84
C GLY A 108 14.62 5.08 -1.49
N PHE A 109 13.40 5.57 -1.74
CA PHE A 109 13.05 6.98 -1.47
C PHE A 109 11.79 7.18 -0.61
N TYR A 110 10.63 6.67 -1.05
CA TYR A 110 9.34 6.96 -0.43
C TYR A 110 9.29 6.50 1.03
N ASN A 111 9.56 5.23 1.31
CA ASN A 111 9.51 4.72 2.68
C ASN A 111 10.70 5.21 3.53
N SER A 112 11.88 5.37 2.92
CA SER A 112 13.15 5.66 3.60
C SER A 112 13.32 7.14 3.95
N SER A 113 13.00 8.04 3.03
CA SER A 113 13.47 9.44 3.06
C SER A 113 12.39 10.48 2.79
N ARG A 114 11.29 10.12 2.11
CA ARG A 114 10.27 11.10 1.73
C ARG A 114 9.54 11.63 2.94
N LEU A 115 9.55 12.95 3.12
CA LEU A 115 8.90 13.60 4.27
C LEU A 115 7.38 13.73 4.08
N HIS A 116 6.64 13.47 5.15
CA HIS A 116 5.19 13.68 5.20
C HIS A 116 4.82 14.69 6.29
N SER A 117 4.12 15.76 5.93
CA SER A 117 3.62 16.76 6.89
C SER A 117 2.74 16.11 7.98
N ALA A 118 1.89 15.16 7.58
CA ALA A 118 1.06 14.37 8.50
C ALA A 118 1.84 13.50 9.50
N LEU A 119 3.15 13.31 9.30
CA LEU A 119 4.05 12.56 10.20
C LEU A 119 4.98 13.48 11.00
N GLY A 120 4.77 14.80 10.94
CA GLY A 120 5.67 15.80 11.51
C GLY A 120 6.98 15.91 10.72
N TYR A 121 6.89 15.89 9.39
CA TYR A 121 8.04 15.96 8.48
C TYR A 121 9.10 14.87 8.74
N ARG A 122 8.63 13.64 8.95
CA ARG A 122 9.47 12.43 9.05
C ARG A 122 9.15 11.48 7.91
N SER A 123 10.10 10.59 7.59
CA SER A 123 9.83 9.52 6.63
C SER A 123 8.91 8.45 7.21
N PRO A 124 8.20 7.68 6.37
CA PRO A 124 7.36 6.58 6.84
C PRO A 124 8.11 5.57 7.73
N ASN A 125 9.35 5.22 7.38
CA ASN A 125 10.17 4.31 8.17
C ASN A 125 10.61 4.91 9.51
N GLU A 126 11.04 6.18 9.53
CA GLU A 126 11.42 6.87 10.77
C GLU A 126 10.24 6.97 11.72
N TYR A 127 9.08 7.35 11.20
CA TYR A 127 7.86 7.45 12.00
C TYR A 127 7.46 6.09 12.58
N ALA A 128 7.48 5.04 11.76
CA ALA A 128 7.17 3.67 12.20
C ALA A 128 8.15 3.18 13.29
N LYS A 129 9.45 3.44 13.13
CA LYS A 129 10.46 3.12 14.15
C LYS A 129 10.16 3.83 15.48
N SER A 130 9.76 5.10 15.43
CA SER A 130 9.41 5.88 16.63
C SER A 130 8.16 5.37 17.35
N LEU A 131 7.24 4.68 16.66
CA LEU A 131 6.09 4.05 17.30
C LEU A 131 6.48 2.78 18.04
N ARG A 132 7.34 1.94 17.44
CA ARG A 132 7.82 0.70 18.07
C ARG A 132 8.56 0.97 19.38
N GLN A 133 9.43 1.99 19.39
CA GLN A 133 10.17 2.41 20.59
C GLN A 133 9.31 3.00 21.71
N LYS A 134 8.04 3.36 21.45
CA LYS A 134 7.11 3.86 22.46
C LYS A 134 6.22 2.76 23.04
N THR A 135 6.18 1.59 22.39
CA THR A 135 5.38 0.44 22.81
C THR A 135 6.20 -0.54 23.65
N GLU A 136 7.53 -0.44 23.60
CA GLU A 136 8.50 -1.05 24.53
C GLU A 136 8.67 -0.20 25.79
#